data_AF-A0A7H2BJ89-F1
#
_entry.id   AF-A0A7H2BJ89-F1
#
_cell.length_a   1.000
_cell.length_b   1.000
_cell.length_c   1.000
_cell.angle_alpha   90.00
_cell.angle_beta   90.00
_cell.angle_gamma   90.00
#
_symmetry.space_group_name_H-M   'P 1'
#
loop_
_entity.id
_entity.type
_entity.pdbx_description
1 polymer ?
#
loop_
_entity_poly.entity_id
_entity_poly.type
_entity_poly.pdbx_seq_one_letter_code
_entity_poly.pdbx_strand_id
1 'polypeptide(L)' 'MNPLLPTGWELFITVVGIIHVVLLLAVIFRVGFDKWLAPEHKIFLLIISLLVPIIGPAMSLLVTFRTNK' A
#
# COMPACT_ATOMS: atom_id res chain seq x y z
N MET A 1 10.98 -13.50 -24.31
CA MET A 1 10.88 -13.16 -22.87
C MET A 1 10.28 -14.38 -22.18
N ASN A 2 11.00 -15.01 -21.25
CA ASN A 2 10.48 -16.21 -20.57
C ASN A 2 9.39 -15.75 -19.58
N PRO A 3 8.10 -16.09 -19.79
CA PRO A 3 7.01 -15.63 -18.93
C PRO A 3 7.09 -16.18 -17.50
N LEU A 4 7.97 -17.15 -17.25
CA LEU A 4 8.19 -17.73 -15.93
C LEU A 4 9.23 -16.97 -15.10
N LEU A 5 9.99 -16.05 -15.71
CA LEU A 5 10.96 -15.24 -14.99
C LEU A 5 10.36 -13.85 -14.77
N PRO A 6 10.17 -13.43 -13.50
CA PRO A 6 9.58 -12.14 -13.23
C PRO A 6 10.49 -11.02 -13.74
N THR A 7 9.88 -9.98 -14.27
CA THR A 7 10.60 -8.80 -14.70
C THR A 7 11.14 -8.03 -13.51
N GLY A 8 12.17 -7.19 -13.73
CA GLY A 8 12.67 -6.30 -12.66
C GLY A 8 11.59 -5.40 -12.07
N TRP A 9 10.58 -5.03 -12.89
CA TRP A 9 9.42 -4.26 -12.46
C TRP A 9 8.47 -5.07 -11.57
N GLU A 10 8.17 -6.31 -11.95
CA GLU A 10 7.33 -7.21 -11.14
C GLU A 10 7.98 -7.50 -9.79
N LEU A 11 9.28 -7.81 -9.77
CA LEU A 11 10.04 -8.00 -8.52
C LEU A 11 9.99 -6.75 -7.64
N PHE A 12 10.18 -5.56 -8.22
CA PHE A 12 10.10 -4.30 -7.48
C PHE A 12 8.72 -4.10 -6.85
N ILE A 13 7.64 -4.29 -7.62
CA ILE A 13 6.27 -4.18 -7.09
C ILE A 13 6.02 -5.21 -5.99
N THR A 14 6.48 -6.45 -6.16
CA THR A 14 6.35 -7.49 -5.14
C THR A 14 7.04 -7.09 -3.83
N VAL A 15 8.27 -6.58 -3.90
CA VAL A 15 9.01 -6.12 -2.71
C VAL A 15 8.29 -4.95 -2.02
N VAL A 16 7.84 -3.96 -2.79
CA VAL A 16 7.06 -2.82 -2.24
C VAL A 16 5.77 -3.31 -1.59
N GLY A 17 5.08 -4.27 -2.21
CA GLY A 17 3.88 -4.89 -1.65
C GLY A 17 4.14 -5.60 -0.33
N ILE A 18 5.21 -6.38 -0.23
CA ILE A 18 5.61 -7.05 1.02
C ILE A 18 5.90 -6.03 2.13
N ILE A 19 6.69 -4.99 1.82
CA ILE A 19 6.99 -3.91 2.79
C ILE A 19 5.69 -3.26 3.27
N HIS A 20 4.76 -3.00 2.37
CA HIS A 20 3.47 -2.41 2.72
C HIS A 20 2.63 -3.32 3.64
N VAL A 21 2.58 -4.62 3.37
CA VAL A 21 1.88 -5.59 4.25
C VAL A 21 2.50 -5.60 5.64
N VAL A 22 3.83 -5.60 5.75
CA VAL A 22 4.53 -5.55 7.04
C VAL A 22 4.19 -4.28 7.81
N LEU A 23 4.18 -3.12 7.14
CA LEU A 23 3.79 -1.85 7.75
C LEU A 23 2.33 -1.86 8.21
N LEU A 24 1.42 -2.43 7.42
CA LEU A 24 0.00 -2.57 7.78
C LEU A 24 -0.17 -3.41 9.06
N LEU A 25 0.52 -4.55 9.15
CA LEU A 25 0.50 -5.39 10.35
C LEU A 25 1.06 -4.65 11.58
N ALA A 26 2.14 -3.89 11.40
CA ALA A 26 2.71 -3.07 12.47
C ALA A 26 1.73 -1.97 12.94
N VAL A 27 0.98 -1.36 12.02
CA VAL A 27 -0.06 -0.37 12.35
C VAL A 27 -1.21 -1.02 13.12
N ILE A 28 -1.71 -2.17 12.66
CA ILE A 28 -2.77 -2.92 13.36
C ILE A 28 -2.33 -3.26 14.78
N PHE A 29 -1.09 -3.74 14.94
CA PHE A 29 -0.52 -4.05 16.24
C PHE A 29 -0.43 -2.81 17.15
N ARG A 30 0.13 -1.70 16.66
CA ARG A 30 0.21 -0.45 17.44
C ARG A 30 -1.17 0.07 17.82
N VAL A 31 -2.13 0.04 16.91
CA VAL A 31 -3.51 0.50 17.19
C VAL A 31 -4.17 -0.35 18.27
N GLY A 32 -4.03 -1.68 18.21
CA GLY A 32 -4.65 -2.61 19.15
C GLY A 32 -3.98 -2.67 20.53
N PHE A 33 -2.66 -2.54 20.60
CA PHE A 33 -1.90 -2.80 21.83
C PHE A 33 -1.30 -1.55 22.48
N ASP A 34 -1.09 -0.47 21.74
CA ASP A 34 -0.48 0.75 22.29
C ASP A 34 -1.52 1.61 23.01
N LYS A 35 -1.43 1.68 24.34
CA LYS A 35 -2.31 2.51 25.19
C LYS A 35 -1.89 3.98 25.22
N TRP A 36 -0.69 4.31 24.74
CA TRP A 36 -0.14 5.66 24.75
C TRP A 36 -0.51 6.46 23.49
N LEU A 37 -0.99 5.78 22.46
CA LEU A 37 -1.49 6.44 21.26
C LEU A 37 -2.89 7.02 21.51
N ALA A 38 -3.04 8.32 21.28
CA ALA A 38 -4.35 8.97 21.30
C ALA A 38 -5.28 8.34 20.23
N PRO A 39 -6.60 8.24 20.50
CA PRO A 39 -7.55 7.60 19.60
C PRO A 39 -7.55 8.20 18.18
N GLU A 40 -7.41 9.52 18.05
CA GLU A 40 -7.39 10.15 16.71
C GLU A 40 -6.20 9.67 15.87
N HIS A 41 -5.04 9.50 16.49
CA HIS A 41 -3.82 9.06 15.81
C HIS A 41 -3.94 7.61 15.32
N LYS A 42 -4.65 6.76 16.10
CA LYS A 42 -4.93 5.38 15.70
C LYS A 42 -5.82 5.33 14.45
N ILE A 43 -6.89 6.12 14.45
CA ILE A 43 -7.82 6.22 13.31
C ILE A 43 -7.09 6.78 12.08
N PHE A 44 -6.29 7.82 12.26
CA PHE A 44 -5.50 8.41 11.18
C PHE A 44 -4.52 7.40 10.56
N LEU A 45 -3.78 6.65 11.38
CA LEU A 45 -2.84 5.63 10.89
C LEU A 45 -3.56 4.51 10.14
N LEU A 46 -4.74 4.07 10.61
CA LEU A 46 -5.55 3.08 9.90
C LEU A 46 -6.01 3.60 8.55
N ILE A 47 -6.57 4.82 8.50
CA ILE A 47 -7.07 5.42 7.26
C ILE A 47 -5.95 5.55 6.24
N ILE A 48 -4.79 6.10 6.63
CA ILE A 48 -3.66 6.23 5.72
C ILE A 48 -3.18 4.87 5.22
N SER A 49 -3.07 3.89 6.11
CA SER A 49 -2.61 2.54 5.74
C SER A 49 -3.56 1.87 4.75
N LEU A 50 -4.86 2.16 4.82
CA LEU A 50 -5.87 1.70 3.86
C LEU A 50 -5.84 2.46 2.54
N LEU A 51 -5.51 3.75 2.54
CA LEU A 51 -5.50 4.59 1.33
C LEU A 51 -4.24 4.40 0.49
N VAL A 52 -3.07 4.20 1.10
CA VAL A 52 -1.79 4.00 0.39
C VAL A 52 -1.85 2.95 -0.74
N PRO A 53 -2.40 1.74 -0.56
CA PRO A 53 -2.43 0.74 -1.63
C PRO A 53 -3.42 1.11 -2.77
N ILE A 54 -4.33 2.05 -2.54
CA ILE A 54 -5.33 2.51 -3.52
C ILE A 54 -4.72 3.56 -4.48
N ILE A 55 -3.70 4.31 -4.04
CA ILE A 55 -3.10 5.40 -4.82
C ILE A 55 -2.52 4.88 -6.15
N GLY A 56 -1.82 3.74 -6.14
CA GLY A 56 -1.23 3.15 -7.35
C GLY A 56 -2.28 2.82 -8.42
N PRO A 57 -3.30 1.98 -8.11
CA PRO A 57 -4.43 1.72 -9.00
C PRO A 57 -5.15 2.98 -9.47
N ALA A 58 -5.41 3.94 -8.56
CA ALA A 58 -6.09 5.18 -8.91
C ALA A 58 -5.29 6.02 -9.92
N MET A 59 -3.97 6.16 -9.73
CA MET A 59 -3.09 6.84 -10.67
C MET A 59 -3.04 6.13 -12.03
N SER A 60 -3.00 4.80 -12.04
CA SER A 60 -3.04 4.00 -13.27
C SER A 60 -4.33 4.24 -14.06
N LEU A 61 -5.48 4.28 -13.37
CA LEU A 61 -6.76 4.62 -13.98
C LEU A 61 -6.76 6.04 -14.56
N LEU A 62 -6.24 7.02 -13.82
CA LEU A 62 -6.14 8.41 -14.29
C LEU A 62 -5.29 8.54 -15.56
N VAL A 63 -4.13 7.86 -15.61
CA VAL A 63 -3.27 7.83 -16.80
C VAL A 63 -3.99 7.15 -17.97
N THR A 64 -4.69 6.05 -17.71
CA THR A 64 -5.48 5.33 -18.73
C THR A 64 -6.58 6.23 -19.31
N PHE A 65 -7.32 6.95 -18.46
CA PHE A 65 -8.34 7.90 -18.91
C PHE A 65 -7.76 9.09 -19.68
N ARG A 66 -6.54 9.54 -19.34
CA ARG A 66 -5.85 10.59 -20.09
C ARG A 66 -5.39 10.11 -21.46
N THR A 67 -4.91 8.87 -21.56
CA THR A 67 -4.31 8.32 -22.78
C THR A 67 -5.35 7.84 -23.78
N ASN A 68 -6.53 7.42 -23.31
CA ASN A 68 -7.67 7.02 -24.14
C ASN A 68 -8.61 8.19 -24.52
N LYS A 69 -8.25 9.44 -24.19
CA LYS A 69 -8.90 10.67 -24.69
C LYS A 69 -8.06 11.26 -25.81
#